data_AF-A0A177AWX8-F1
#
_entry.id   AF-A0A177AWX8-F1
#
_cell.length_a   1.000
_cell.length_b   1.000
_cell.length_c   1.000
_cell.angle_alpha   90.00
_cell.angle_beta   90.00
_cell.angle_gamma   90.00
#
_symmetry.space_group_name_H-M   'P 1'
#
loop_
_entity.id
_entity.type
_entity.pdbx_description
1 polymer ?
#
loop_
_entity_poly.entity_id
_entity_poly.type
_entity_poly.pdbx_seq_one_letter_code
_entity_poly.pdbx_strand_id
1 'polypeptide(L)' 'MEHTLLLVQSEAFMNNRTFCDFDNIEECIEHICKLYEAHLQNLYPNQTSITYDVSQLFEYIDEVPDIFCLT' A
#
# COMPACT_ATOMS: atom_id res chain seq x y z
N MET A 1 -16.51 -0.16 -14.11
CA MET A 1 -16.21 -0.33 -12.68
C MET A 1 -16.09 -1.82 -12.48
N GLU A 2 -14.84 -2.27 -12.40
CA GLU A 2 -14.48 -3.65 -12.23
C GLU A 2 -13.97 -3.77 -10.80
N HIS A 3 -14.65 -4.61 -10.03
CA HIS A 3 -14.35 -4.81 -8.62
C HIS A 3 -12.91 -5.28 -8.46
N THR A 4 -12.17 -4.70 -7.52
CA THR A 4 -10.74 -4.97 -7.35
C THR A 4 -10.47 -5.48 -5.94
N LEU A 5 -9.86 -6.66 -5.85
CA LEU A 5 -9.41 -7.26 -4.60
C LEU A 5 -7.89 -7.15 -4.49
N LEU A 6 -7.41 -6.43 -3.48
CA LEU A 6 -6.01 -6.34 -3.10
C LEU A 6 -5.68 -7.43 -2.07
N LEU A 7 -4.67 -8.23 -2.33
CA LEU A 7 -4.08 -9.19 -1.40
C LEU A 7 -2.71 -8.68 -1.00
N VAL A 8 -2.47 -8.50 0.31
CA VAL A 8 -1.19 -7.97 0.80
C VAL A 8 -0.69 -8.76 2.00
N GLN A 9 0.62 -8.97 2.04
CA GLN A 9 1.34 -9.55 3.16
C GLN A 9 2.37 -8.54 3.68
N SER A 10 2.05 -7.86 4.78
CA SER A 10 2.89 -6.76 5.30
C SER A 10 4.19 -7.22 5.99
N GLU A 11 4.23 -8.46 6.48
CA GLU A 11 5.43 -9.02 7.13
C GLU A 11 5.71 -10.44 6.63
N ALA A 12 6.96 -10.90 6.75
CA ALA A 12 7.39 -12.24 6.34
C ALA A 12 6.64 -13.39 7.07
N PHE A 13 5.90 -13.09 8.15
CA PHE A 13 5.06 -14.06 8.83
C PHE A 13 3.78 -14.34 8.03
N MET A 14 3.60 -15.60 7.64
CA MET A 14 2.49 -16.09 6.81
C MET A 14 1.08 -15.79 7.36
N ASN A 15 0.96 -15.54 8.67
CA ASN A 15 -0.31 -15.23 9.34
C ASN A 15 -0.77 -13.77 9.18
N ASN A 16 0.03 -12.91 8.54
CA ASN A 16 -0.31 -11.49 8.33
C ASN A 16 -0.79 -11.21 6.90
N ARG A 17 -1.30 -12.23 6.20
CA ARG A 17 -1.96 -12.06 4.91
C ARG A 17 -3.34 -11.47 5.13
N THR A 18 -3.58 -10.29 4.58
CA THR A 18 -4.87 -9.61 4.61
C THR A 18 -5.35 -9.31 3.20
N PHE A 19 -6.64 -9.02 3.07
CA PHE A 19 -7.22 -8.57 1.81
C PHE A 19 -7.98 -7.28 2.02
N CYS A 20 -8.02 -6.46 0.98
CA CYS A 20 -8.82 -5.25 0.91
C CYS A 20 -9.65 -5.27 -0.37
N ASP A 21 -10.91 -4.89 -0.24
CA ASP A 21 -11.92 -4.99 -1.27
C ASP A 21 -12.30 -3.57 -1.72
N PHE A 22 -12.34 -3.35 -3.03
CA PHE A 22 -12.58 -2.04 -3.64
C PHE A 22 -13.55 -2.13 -4.82
N ASP A 23 -14.34 -1.07 -5.04
CA ASP A 23 -15.31 -1.03 -6.14
C ASP A 23 -14.65 -0.86 -7.52
N ASN A 24 -13.41 -0.35 -7.53
CA ASN A 24 -12.62 -0.07 -8.72
C ASN A 24 -11.11 -0.05 -8.42
N ILE A 25 -10.29 -0.10 -9.48
CA ILE A 25 -8.83 -0.10 -9.37
C ILE A 25 -8.27 1.23 -8.87
N GLU A 26 -8.96 2.35 -9.10
CA GLU A 26 -8.51 3.67 -8.67
C GLU A 26 -8.49 3.78 -7.14
N GLU A 27 -9.53 3.29 -6.47
CA GLU A 27 -9.60 3.18 -5.00
C GLU A 27 -8.53 2.25 -4.43
N CYS A 28 -8.27 1.12 -5.10
CA CYS A 28 -7.21 0.19 -4.71
C CYS A 28 -5.83 0.87 -4.75
N ILE A 29 -5.53 1.63 -5.80
CA ILE A 29 -4.27 2.35 -5.94
C ILE A 29 -4.18 3.47 -4.88
N GLU A 30 -5.26 4.22 -4.65
CA GLU A 30 -5.29 5.24 -3.60
C GLU A 30 -5.02 4.65 -2.21
N HIS A 31 -5.52 3.44 -1.93
CA HIS A 31 -5.23 2.73 -0.70
C HIS A 31 -3.74 2.40 -0.55
N ILE A 32 -3.07 1.94 -1.61
CA ILE A 32 -1.63 1.65 -1.60
C ILE A 32 -0.82 2.93 -1.29
N CYS A 33 -1.18 4.06 -1.91
CA CYS A 33 -0.54 5.35 -1.60
C CYS A 33 -0.71 5.73 -0.11
N LYS A 34 -1.92 5.56 0.45
CA LYS A 34 -2.20 5.85 1.87
C LYS A 34 -1.40 4.95 2.81
N LEU A 35 -1.17 3.68 2.46
CA LEU A 35 -0.32 2.78 3.25
C LEU A 35 1.12 3.30 3.31
N TYR A 36 1.67 3.73 2.18
CA TYR A 36 3.00 4.32 2.14
C TYR A 36 3.07 5.66 2.89
N GLU A 37 2.07 6.51 2.76
CA GLU A 37 1.98 7.77 3.50
C GLU A 37 1.91 7.55 5.02
N ALA A 38 1.15 6.55 5.47
CA ALA A 38 1.11 6.16 6.88
C ALA A 38 2.47 5.63 7.35
N HIS A 39 3.18 4.86 6.52
CA HIS A 39 4.54 4.42 6.80
C HIS A 39 5.49 5.63 6.97
N LEU A 40 5.43 6.60 6.06
CA LEU A 40 6.23 7.84 6.14
C LEU A 40 5.88 8.69 7.38
N GLN A 41 4.61 8.80 7.75
CA GLN A 41 4.20 9.52 8.96
C GLN A 41 4.75 8.87 10.23
N ASN A 42 4.84 7.53 10.28
CA ASN A 42 5.45 6.81 11.40
C ASN A 42 6.97 7.03 11.47
N LEU A 43 7.65 7.15 10.33
CA LEU A 43 9.08 7.45 10.26
C LEU A 43 9.40 8.91 10.64
N TYR A 44 8.54 9.85 10.24
CA TYR A 44 8.73 11.29 10.42
C TYR A 44 7.56 11.94 11.21
N PRO A 45 7.35 11.55 12.48
CA PRO A 45 6.15 11.96 13.25
C PRO A 45 6.06 13.47 13.53
N ASN A 46 7.17 14.20 13.42
CA ASN A 46 7.22 15.65 13.64
C ASN A 46 7.00 16.47 12.37
N GLN A 47 6.90 15.82 11.21
CA GLN A 47 6.77 16.48 9.93
C GLN A 47 5.28 16.56 9.54
N THR A 48 4.77 17.79 9.41
CA THR A 48 3.34 18.04 9.13
C THR A 48 2.93 17.78 7.68
N SER A 49 3.89 17.79 6.76
CA SER A 49 3.65 17.52 5.34
C SER A 49 4.89 16.82 4.76
N ILE A 50 4.67 15.68 4.12
CA ILE A 50 5.71 14.86 3.52
C ILE A 50 5.44 14.80 2.01
N THR A 51 6.46 15.09 1.22
CA THR A 51 6.44 14.95 -0.24
C THR A 51 7.40 13.85 -0.63
N TYR A 52 6.98 12.95 -1.51
CA TYR A 52 7.79 11.85 -2.02
C TYR A 52 7.67 11.74 -3.54
N ASP A 53 8.70 11.17 -4.17
CA ASP A 53 8.67 10.82 -5.59
C ASP A 53 8.00 9.46 -5.80
N VAL A 54 7.41 9.25 -6.98
CA VAL A 54 6.77 7.96 -7.34
C VAL A 54 7.75 6.79 -7.28
N SER A 55 9.04 7.04 -7.54
CA SER A 55 10.09 6.02 -7.46
C SER A 55 10.23 5.47 -6.03
N GLN A 56 10.07 6.33 -5.01
CA GLN A 56 10.16 5.93 -3.60
C GLN A 56 8.95 5.09 -3.18
N LEU A 57 7.78 5.35 -3.76
CA LEU A 57 6.60 4.49 -3.59
C LEU A 57 6.84 3.11 -4.20
N PHE A 58 7.44 3.03 -5.40
CA PHE A 58 7.77 1.75 -6.01
C PHE A 58 8.82 0.97 -5.21
N GLU A 59 9.85 1.63 -4.70
CA GLU A 59 10.84 1.01 -3.80
C GLU A 59 10.16 0.42 -2.55
N TYR A 60 9.22 1.15 -1.95
CA TYR A 60 8.43 0.63 -0.82
C TYR A 60 7.60 -0.60 -1.20
N ILE A 61 6.97 -0.60 -2.38
CA ILE A 61 6.18 -1.74 -2.87
C ILE A 61 7.08 -2.95 -3.12
N ASP A 62 8.28 -2.76 -3.66
CA ASP A 62 9.25 -3.83 -3.91
C ASP A 62 9.76 -4.49 -2.61
N GLU A 63 9.72 -3.76 -1.49
CA GLU A 63 10.03 -4.30 -0.16
C GLU A 63 8.87 -5.10 0.47
N VAL A 64 7.63 -4.94 -0.03
CA VAL A 64 6.48 -5.71 0.45
C VAL A 64 6.65 -7.17 0.02
N PRO A 65 6.66 -8.13 0.97
CA PRO A 65 6.89 -9.53 0.66
C PRO A 65 5.95 -10.12 -0.39
N ASP A 66 4.69 -9.70 -0.38
CA ASP A 66 3.68 -10.17 -1.32
C ASP A 66 2.57 -9.13 -1.50
N ILE A 67 2.29 -8.77 -2.76
CA ILE A 67 1.20 -7.85 -3.13
C ILE A 67 0.61 -8.25 -4.48
N PHE A 68 -0.71 -8.44 -4.53
CA PHE A 68 -1.43 -8.80 -5.74
C PHE A 68 -2.77 -8.07 -5.85
N CYS A 69 -3.13 -7.68 -7.07
CA CYS A 69 -4.47 -7.20 -7.39
C CYS A 69 -5.19 -8.21 -8.27
N LEU A 70 -6.44 -8.50 -7.93
CA LEU A 70 -7.37 -9.26 -8.76
C LEU A 70 -8.50 -8.33 -9.20
N THR A 71 -8.67 -8.17 -10.50
CA THR A 71 -9.72 -7.37 -11.14
C THR A 71 -10.68 -8.30 -11.85
#